data_AF-A0AAN7ZTD9-F1
#
_entry.id   AF-A0AAN7ZTD9-F1
#
_cell.length_a   1.000
_cell.length_b   1.000
_cell.length_c   1.000
_cell.angle_alpha   90.00
_cell.angle_beta   90.00
_cell.angle_gamma   90.00
#
_symmetry.space_group_name_H-M   'P 1'
#
loop_
_entity.id
_entity.type
_entity.pdbx_description
1 polymer ?
#
loop_
_entity_poly.entity_id
_entity_poly.type
_entity_poly.pdbx_seq_one_letter_code
_entity_poly.pdbx_strand_id
1 'polypeptide(L)'
;MLSDVGLDCSLNFSWIVQSELAGMACPRTKLHIDYLENQGISHLVSLSPEMLPPISDHNNMKWSHIFVEEFEAPSLEQILNFIDICKTCRIQQRAVGIHCRMGRGRTGVMGACYLIRFCGLAPERALINIRLLRQGSVETREQERVVLQYHDYIRQLDLDAP
;
A
#
# COMPACT_ATOMS: atom_id res chain seq x y z
N MET A 1 11.56 -21.65 10.41
CA MET A 1 12.47 -20.49 10.54
C MET A 1 13.45 -20.54 9.40
N LEU A 2 13.16 -19.85 8.29
CA LEU A 2 14.12 -19.65 7.21
C LEU A 2 14.75 -18.29 7.48
N SER A 3 16.01 -18.33 7.89
CA SER A 3 16.85 -17.19 8.20
C SER A 3 17.07 -16.32 6.96
N ASP A 4 16.95 -15.00 7.16
CA ASP A 4 17.28 -13.91 6.27
C ASP A 4 18.68 -14.04 5.65
N VAL A 5 18.79 -14.77 4.54
CA VAL A 5 19.99 -14.73 3.70
C VAL A 5 19.87 -13.50 2.79
N GLY A 6 20.35 -12.37 3.28
CA GLY A 6 20.96 -11.33 2.43
C GLY A 6 20.04 -10.35 1.68
N LEU A 7 18.92 -9.89 2.27
CA LEU A 7 18.32 -8.62 1.82
C LEU A 7 19.11 -7.44 2.42
N ASP A 8 20.14 -6.97 1.71
CA ASP A 8 20.83 -5.73 2.02
C ASP A 8 19.85 -4.53 1.92
N CYS A 9 19.79 -3.72 2.98
CA CYS A 9 18.79 -2.70 3.30
C CYS A 9 17.34 -3.22 3.38
N SER A 10 16.87 -3.47 4.61
CA SER A 10 15.55 -4.06 4.91
C SER A 10 14.44 -3.48 4.03
N LEU A 11 13.73 -4.33 3.30
CA LEU A 11 12.59 -3.98 2.45
C LEU A 11 11.44 -3.30 3.25
N ASN A 12 11.54 -3.23 4.58
CA ASN A 12 10.49 -2.78 5.48
C ASN A 12 9.15 -3.48 5.12
N PHE A 13 9.25 -4.76 4.75
CA PHE A 13 8.11 -5.55 4.30
C PHE A 13 7.26 -5.93 5.50
N SER A 14 5.95 -5.70 5.42
CA SER A 14 5.01 -6.31 6.35
C SER A 14 3.66 -6.49 5.66
N TRP A 15 2.97 -7.57 6.01
CA TRP A 15 1.56 -7.71 5.71
C TRP A 15 0.77 -6.67 6.51
N ILE A 16 -0.07 -5.90 5.82
CA ILE A 16 -1.09 -5.04 6.43
C ILE A 16 -2.35 -5.86 6.65
N VAL A 17 -2.73 -6.64 5.62
CA VAL A 17 -3.73 -7.71 5.71
C VAL A 17 -3.11 -8.96 5.10
N GLN A 18 -3.04 -10.03 5.89
CA GLN A 18 -2.33 -11.26 5.53
C GLN A 18 -2.79 -11.79 4.17
N SER A 19 -1.83 -12.00 3.26
CA SER A 19 -2.06 -12.53 1.90
C SER A 19 -2.97 -11.68 1.00
N GLU A 20 -3.29 -10.44 1.38
CA GLU A 20 -4.12 -9.54 0.58
C GLU A 20 -3.41 -8.21 0.27
N LEU A 21 -2.80 -7.58 1.29
CA LEU A 21 -2.11 -6.30 1.14
C LEU A 21 -0.82 -6.28 1.97
N ALA A 22 0.30 -5.98 1.32
CA ALA A 22 1.60 -5.76 1.98
C ALA A 22 2.12 -4.34 1.73
N GLY A 23 2.80 -3.77 2.72
CA GLY A 23 3.53 -2.50 2.60
C GLY A 23 5.04 -2.73 2.61
N MET A 24 5.80 -1.92 1.88
CA MET A 24 7.27 -1.99 1.84
C MET A 24 7.93 -0.66 1.45
N ALA A 25 9.23 -0.56 1.71
CA ALA A 25 10.13 0.38 1.03
C ALA A 25 10.32 -0.03 -0.44
N CYS A 26 10.91 0.86 -1.25
CA CYS A 26 11.11 0.56 -2.66
C CYS A 26 12.00 -0.69 -2.84
N PRO A 27 11.55 -1.72 -3.58
CA PRO A 27 12.42 -2.80 -4.01
C PRO A 27 13.56 -2.24 -4.87
N ARG A 28 14.81 -2.66 -4.64
CA ARG A 28 15.99 -2.10 -5.34
C ARG A 28 16.77 -3.12 -6.16
N THR A 29 16.51 -4.40 -5.95
CA THR A 29 17.26 -5.50 -6.55
C THR A 29 16.29 -6.55 -7.08
N LYS A 30 16.75 -7.39 -8.01
CA LYS A 30 15.98 -8.54 -8.49
C LYS A 30 15.59 -9.49 -7.34
N LEU A 31 16.47 -9.67 -6.36
CA LEU A 31 16.18 -10.46 -5.15
C LEU A 31 14.99 -9.91 -4.35
N HIS A 32 14.80 -8.59 -4.28
CA HIS A 32 13.60 -8.03 -3.63
C HIS A 32 12.35 -8.37 -4.43
N ILE A 33 12.41 -8.31 -5.77
CA ILE A 33 11.28 -8.68 -6.63
C ILE A 33 10.95 -10.17 -6.48
N ASP A 34 11.95 -11.04 -6.52
CA ASP A 34 11.77 -12.49 -6.34
C ASP A 34 11.19 -12.81 -4.97
N TYR A 35 11.63 -12.10 -3.92
CA TYR A 35 11.04 -12.22 -2.59
C TYR A 35 9.54 -11.89 -2.59
N LEU A 36 9.13 -10.78 -3.23
CA LEU A 36 7.72 -10.39 -3.29
C LEU A 36 6.87 -11.41 -4.05
N GLU A 37 7.35 -11.90 -5.19
CA GLU A 37 6.68 -12.96 -5.95
C GLU A 37 6.54 -14.24 -5.11
N ASN A 38 7.58 -14.63 -4.37
CA ASN A 38 7.54 -15.79 -3.47
C ASN A 38 6.60 -15.60 -2.27
N GLN A 39 6.34 -14.35 -1.84
CA GLN A 39 5.30 -14.03 -0.87
C GLN A 39 3.88 -14.06 -1.46
N GLY A 40 3.74 -14.28 -2.78
CA GLY A 40 2.47 -14.30 -3.48
C GLY A 40 1.97 -12.91 -3.91
N ILE A 41 2.82 -11.89 -3.87
CA ILE A 41 2.48 -10.57 -4.42
C ILE A 41 2.37 -10.70 -5.93
N SER A 42 1.23 -10.25 -6.46
CA SER A 42 0.90 -10.37 -7.89
C SER A 42 0.65 -9.02 -8.56
N HIS A 43 0.55 -7.95 -7.78
CA HIS A 43 0.44 -6.58 -8.27
C HIS A 43 1.23 -5.65 -7.36
N LEU A 44 2.26 -4.99 -7.90
CA LEU A 44 3.03 -3.97 -7.18
C LEU A 44 2.58 -2.56 -7.59
N VAL A 45 2.21 -1.74 -6.61
CA VAL A 45 1.85 -0.34 -6.80
C VAL A 45 2.99 0.54 -6.29
N SER A 46 3.57 1.33 -7.20
CA SER A 46 4.64 2.30 -6.89
C SER A 46 4.04 3.67 -6.65
N LEU A 47 4.29 4.24 -5.46
CA LEU A 47 3.82 5.59 -5.09
C LEU A 47 4.89 6.67 -5.31
N SER A 48 6.15 6.28 -5.48
CA SER A 48 7.29 7.20 -5.58
C SER A 48 7.64 7.50 -7.04
N PRO A 49 7.37 8.72 -7.57
CA PRO A 49 7.92 9.12 -8.86
C PRO A 49 9.46 9.20 -8.84
N GLU A 50 10.05 9.49 -7.68
CA GLU A 50 11.48 9.68 -7.48
C GLU A 50 12.28 8.38 -7.40
N MET A 51 11.60 7.24 -7.25
CA MET A 51 12.25 5.97 -6.97
C MET A 51 11.39 4.78 -7.39
N LEU A 52 11.79 4.17 -8.51
CA LEU A 52 11.12 3.02 -9.09
C LEU A 52 11.93 1.74 -8.86
N PRO A 53 11.25 0.59 -8.70
CA PRO A 53 11.91 -0.70 -8.65
C PRO A 53 12.60 -1.02 -9.99
N PRO A 54 13.59 -1.92 -10.00
CA PRO A 54 14.14 -2.46 -11.24
C PRO A 54 13.07 -3.33 -11.91
N ILE A 55 12.16 -2.69 -12.64
CA ILE A 55 11.11 -3.38 -13.40
C ILE A 55 11.81 -4.22 -14.46
N SER A 56 11.59 -5.53 -14.40
CA SER A 56 12.00 -6.47 -15.44
C SER A 56 10.75 -7.07 -16.07
N ASP A 57 10.78 -7.36 -17.37
CA ASP A 57 9.70 -8.02 -18.12
C ASP A 57 9.40 -9.47 -17.66
N HIS A 58 9.94 -9.89 -16.51
CA HIS A 58 9.71 -11.23 -15.98
C HIS A 58 8.28 -11.36 -15.44
N ASN A 59 7.54 -12.22 -16.15
CA ASN A 59 6.12 -12.49 -16.03
C ASN A 59 5.77 -13.19 -14.71
N ASN A 60 5.00 -12.49 -13.87
CA ASN A 60 3.90 -13.01 -13.03
C ASN A 60 3.29 -11.87 -12.17
N MET A 61 4.02 -10.76 -12.01
CA MET A 61 3.55 -9.58 -11.28
C MET A 61 3.12 -8.44 -12.22
N LYS A 62 1.95 -7.84 -11.95
CA LYS A 62 1.50 -6.59 -12.57
C LYS A 62 2.14 -5.40 -11.86
N TRP A 63 2.30 -4.30 -12.58
CA TRP A 63 2.91 -3.08 -12.06
C TRP A 63 1.99 -1.90 -12.36
N SER A 64 1.79 -1.02 -11.38
CA SER A 64 1.06 0.23 -11.57
C SER A 64 1.71 1.36 -10.82
N HIS A 65 1.55 2.57 -11.36
CA HIS A 65 2.10 3.78 -10.80
C HIS A 65 0.95 4.69 -10.34
N ILE A 66 1.01 5.12 -9.09
CA ILE A 66 0.11 6.15 -8.54
C ILE A 66 1.02 7.15 -7.83
N PHE A 67 1.59 8.06 -8.61
CA PHE A 67 2.66 8.93 -8.11
C PHE A 67 2.15 9.99 -7.14
N VAL A 68 2.74 10.01 -5.95
CA VAL A 68 2.49 10.99 -4.90
C VAL A 68 3.84 11.59 -4.52
N GLU A 69 3.95 12.91 -4.54
CA GLU A 69 5.19 13.61 -4.18
C GLU A 69 5.64 13.29 -2.74
N GLU A 70 6.94 13.42 -2.46
CA GLU A 70 7.46 13.12 -1.13
C GLU A 70 6.86 14.07 -0.08
N PHE A 71 6.50 13.53 1.09
CA PHE A 71 5.83 14.22 2.21
C PHE A 71 4.40 14.74 1.94
N GLU A 72 3.92 14.65 0.70
CA GLU A 72 2.54 14.98 0.35
C GLU A 72 1.56 13.86 0.72
N ALA A 73 0.29 14.24 0.75
CA ALA A 73 -0.83 13.31 0.85
C ALA A 73 -1.31 12.91 -0.56
N PRO A 74 -1.69 11.64 -0.80
CA PRO A 74 -2.34 11.26 -2.05
C PRO A 74 -3.66 12.02 -2.22
N SER A 75 -4.04 12.33 -3.46
CA SER A 75 -5.38 12.87 -3.74
C SER A 75 -6.45 11.79 -3.54
N LEU A 76 -7.71 12.22 -3.39
CA LEU A 76 -8.84 11.29 -3.28
C LEU A 76 -8.95 10.37 -4.51
N GLU A 77 -8.73 10.91 -5.71
CA GLU A 77 -8.71 10.13 -6.95
C GLU A 77 -7.62 9.05 -6.95
N GLN A 78 -6.42 9.39 -6.46
CA GLN A 78 -5.32 8.44 -6.32
C GLN A 78 -5.64 7.32 -5.33
N ILE A 79 -6.29 7.66 -4.22
CA ILE A 79 -6.78 6.67 -3.23
C ILE A 79 -7.83 5.77 -3.88
N LEU A 80 -8.81 6.33 -4.60
CA LEU A 80 -9.87 5.54 -5.26
C LEU A 80 -9.29 4.59 -6.31
N ASN A 81 -8.37 5.06 -7.15
CA ASN A 81 -7.66 4.22 -8.11
C ASN A 81 -6.92 3.05 -7.42
N PHE A 82 -6.19 3.35 -6.34
CA PHE A 82 -5.53 2.31 -5.55
C PHE A 82 -6.52 1.28 -4.98
N ILE A 83 -7.66 1.74 -4.47
CA ILE A 83 -8.71 0.88 -3.91
C ILE A 83 -9.36 0.01 -4.99
N ASP A 84 -9.52 0.51 -6.21
CA ASP A 84 -10.06 -0.28 -7.35
C ASP A 84 -9.08 -1.38 -7.81
N ILE A 85 -7.78 -1.09 -7.83
CA ILE A 85 -6.73 -2.11 -8.04
C ILE A 85 -6.86 -3.20 -6.97
N CYS A 86 -6.95 -2.79 -5.71
CA CYS A 86 -7.10 -3.71 -4.58
C CYS A 86 -8.37 -4.56 -4.67
N LYS A 87 -9.51 -3.94 -4.99
CA LYS A 87 -10.79 -4.62 -5.17
C LYS A 87 -10.69 -5.71 -6.23
N THR A 88 -10.08 -5.38 -7.38
CA THR A 88 -9.88 -6.33 -8.48
C THR A 88 -8.98 -7.50 -8.07
N CYS A 89 -7.87 -7.22 -7.38
CA CYS A 89 -6.97 -8.26 -6.90
C CYS A 89 -7.63 -9.16 -5.85
N ARG A 90 -8.38 -8.59 -4.90
CA ARG A 90 -9.17 -9.36 -3.91
C ARG A 90 -10.15 -10.34 -4.57
N ILE A 91 -10.92 -9.88 -5.57
CA ILE A 91 -11.85 -10.74 -6.33
C ILE A 91 -11.11 -11.91 -6.99
N GLN A 92 -9.89 -11.66 -7.46
CA GLN A 92 -9.03 -12.66 -8.10
C GLN A 92 -8.19 -13.47 -7.10
N GLN A 93 -8.39 -13.30 -5.79
CA GLN A 93 -7.60 -13.95 -4.72
C GLN A 93 -6.09 -13.71 -4.88
N ARG A 94 -5.74 -12.47 -5.20
CA ARG A 94 -4.41 -11.99 -5.52
C ARG A 94 -3.96 -10.93 -4.53
N ALA A 95 -2.71 -10.99 -4.09
CA ALA A 95 -2.15 -10.03 -3.15
C ALA A 95 -1.55 -8.81 -3.86
N VAL A 96 -1.72 -7.65 -3.25
CA VAL A 96 -1.14 -6.36 -3.68
C VAL A 96 0.01 -5.97 -2.76
N GLY A 97 1.13 -5.56 -3.35
CA GLY A 97 2.23 -4.89 -2.67
C GLY A 97 2.16 -3.39 -2.93
N ILE A 98 2.31 -2.56 -1.92
CA ILE A 98 2.40 -1.11 -2.05
C ILE A 98 3.70 -0.58 -1.47
N HIS A 99 4.35 0.33 -2.19
CA HIS A 99 5.57 0.96 -1.71
C HIS A 99 5.65 2.45 -2.06
N CYS A 100 6.39 3.17 -1.23
CA CYS A 100 6.96 4.47 -1.57
C CYS A 100 8.49 4.36 -1.41
N ARG A 101 9.18 5.44 -1.06
CA ARG A 101 10.62 5.39 -0.80
C ARG A 101 10.95 4.46 0.37
N MET A 102 10.32 4.69 1.53
CA MET A 102 10.60 3.96 2.78
C MET A 102 9.44 3.12 3.31
N GLY A 103 8.30 3.13 2.63
CA GLY A 103 7.13 2.36 3.03
C GLY A 103 6.43 2.88 4.28
N ARG A 104 6.52 4.18 4.56
CA ARG A 104 6.02 4.84 5.79
C ARG A 104 4.82 5.75 5.53
N GLY A 105 5.03 7.00 5.12
CA GLY A 105 3.96 8.00 4.93
C GLY A 105 2.92 7.62 3.88
N ARG A 106 3.25 7.81 2.59
CA ARG A 106 2.38 7.50 1.43
C ARG A 106 1.80 6.08 1.48
N THR A 107 2.65 5.09 1.73
CA THR A 107 2.24 3.68 1.92
C THR A 107 1.27 3.51 3.08
N GLY A 108 1.50 4.19 4.20
CA GLY A 108 0.64 4.14 5.38
C GLY A 108 -0.74 4.72 5.11
N VAL A 109 -0.83 5.83 4.34
CA VAL A 109 -2.12 6.43 3.95
C VAL A 109 -2.95 5.45 3.11
N MET A 110 -2.35 4.87 2.08
CA MET A 110 -3.02 3.87 1.23
C MET A 110 -3.45 2.65 2.05
N GLY A 111 -2.58 2.16 2.94
CA GLY A 111 -2.89 1.07 3.86
C GLY A 111 -4.05 1.37 4.81
N ALA A 112 -4.10 2.58 5.38
CA ALA A 112 -5.21 3.00 6.23
C ALA A 112 -6.54 3.07 5.45
N CYS A 113 -6.53 3.63 4.25
CA CYS A 113 -7.71 3.68 3.38
C CYS A 113 -8.21 2.28 3.00
N TYR A 114 -7.30 1.33 2.78
CA TYR A 114 -7.66 -0.07 2.56
C TYR A 114 -8.38 -0.69 3.77
N LEU A 115 -7.84 -0.50 4.97
CA LEU A 115 -8.45 -1.03 6.20
C LEU A 115 -9.83 -0.44 6.44
N ILE A 116 -10.03 0.83 6.12
CA ILE A 116 -11.36 1.46 6.16
C ILE A 116 -12.29 0.75 5.17
N ARG A 117 -11.89 0.62 3.90
CA ARG A 117 -12.78 0.11 2.84
C ARG A 117 -13.12 -1.37 3.00
N PHE A 118 -12.14 -2.21 3.29
CA PHE A 118 -12.32 -3.67 3.22
C PHE A 118 -12.41 -4.34 4.59
N CYS A 119 -11.97 -3.66 5.66
CA CYS A 119 -12.08 -4.19 7.03
C CYS A 119 -13.10 -3.41 7.88
N GLY A 120 -13.74 -2.37 7.32
CA GLY A 120 -14.79 -1.59 8.01
C GLY A 120 -14.29 -0.84 9.24
N LEU A 121 -12.99 -0.52 9.29
CA LEU A 121 -12.44 0.22 10.43
C LEU A 121 -12.83 1.70 10.36
N ALA A 122 -13.13 2.28 11.52
CA ALA A 122 -13.18 3.73 11.67
C ALA A 122 -11.79 4.35 11.38
N PRO A 123 -11.71 5.58 10.85
CA PRO A 123 -10.45 6.20 10.44
C PRO A 123 -9.37 6.22 11.53
N GLU A 124 -9.75 6.55 12.76
CA GLU A 124 -8.84 6.61 13.91
C GLU A 124 -8.25 5.23 14.20
N ARG A 125 -9.08 4.19 14.11
CA ARG A 125 -8.64 2.80 14.27
C ARG A 125 -7.73 2.38 13.13
N ALA A 126 -8.03 2.75 11.88
CA ALA A 126 -7.17 2.43 10.75
C ALA A 126 -5.77 3.09 10.88
N LEU A 127 -5.73 4.36 11.29
CA LEU A 127 -4.49 5.10 11.56
C LEU A 127 -3.68 4.49 12.71
N ILE A 128 -4.33 4.10 13.82
CA ILE A 128 -3.66 3.43 14.93
C ILE A 128 -3.11 2.07 14.48
N ASN A 129 -3.91 1.26 13.78
CA ASN A 129 -3.49 -0.06 13.31
C ASN A 129 -2.28 0.04 12.38
N ILE A 130 -2.30 0.94 11.40
CA ILE A 130 -1.19 1.06 10.46
C ILE A 130 0.10 1.50 11.16
N ARG A 131 0.02 2.37 12.17
CA ARG A 131 1.17 2.82 12.97
C ARG A 131 1.75 1.74 13.87
N LEU A 132 0.90 0.87 14.43
CA LEU A 132 1.34 -0.27 15.24
C LEU A 132 2.00 -1.34 14.36
N LEU A 133 1.43 -1.62 13.19
CA LEU A 133 2.00 -2.58 12.24
C LEU A 133 3.28 -2.06 11.57
N ARG A 134 3.33 -0.76 11.28
CA ARG A 134 4.39 -0.10 10.52
C ARG A 134 4.78 1.20 11.21
N GLN A 135 5.71 1.11 12.16
CA GLN A 135 6.13 2.27 12.94
C GLN A 135 6.60 3.43 12.04
N GLY A 136 6.08 4.62 12.31
CA GLY A 136 6.33 5.82 11.50
C GLY A 136 5.43 5.98 10.28
N SER A 137 4.40 5.13 10.09
CA SER A 137 3.40 5.35 9.04
C SER A 137 2.52 6.57 9.29
N VAL A 138 2.14 7.23 8.19
CA VAL A 138 1.38 8.49 8.17
C VAL A 138 2.14 9.60 8.91
N GLU A 139 2.99 10.30 8.16
CA GLU A 139 4.07 11.17 8.65
C GLU A 139 3.62 12.63 8.86
N THR A 140 2.56 13.07 8.19
CA THR A 140 2.11 14.47 8.22
C THR A 140 0.63 14.58 8.59
N ARG A 141 0.22 15.76 9.07
CA ARG A 141 -1.19 16.06 9.37
C ARG A 141 -2.07 16.00 8.12
N GLU A 142 -1.54 16.41 6.96
CA GLU A 142 -2.27 16.33 5.69
C GLU A 142 -2.53 14.88 5.28
N GLN A 143 -1.58 13.98 5.54
CA GLN A 143 -1.75 12.55 5.34
C GLN A 143 -2.82 11.94 6.27
N GLU A 144 -2.91 12.37 7.53
CA GLU A 144 -4.02 11.99 8.43
C GLU A 144 -5.35 12.54 7.92
N ARG A 145 -5.37 13.82 7.53
CA ARG A 145 -6.57 14.52 7.06
C ARG A 145 -7.18 13.83 5.85
N VAL A 146 -6.38 13.40 4.88
CA VAL A 146 -6.93 12.75 3.69
C VAL A 146 -7.54 11.38 3.98
N VAL A 147 -7.05 10.66 5.00
CA VAL A 147 -7.67 9.39 5.44
C VAL A 147 -9.08 9.62 5.99
N LEU A 148 -9.27 10.71 6.77
CA LEU A 148 -10.58 11.12 7.26
C LEU A 148 -11.50 11.53 6.10
N GLN A 149 -10.99 12.35 5.17
CA GLN A 149 -11.75 12.77 3.99
C GLN A 149 -12.19 11.60 3.12
N TYR A 150 -11.33 10.59 2.95
CA TYR A 150 -11.67 9.37 2.21
C TYR A 150 -12.82 8.62 2.87
N HIS A 151 -12.81 8.47 4.19
CA HIS A 151 -13.89 7.82 4.93
C HIS A 151 -15.22 8.57 4.76
N ASP A 152 -15.21 9.89 4.91
CA ASP A 152 -16.43 10.70 4.76
C ASP A 152 -16.98 10.59 3.34
N TYR A 153 -16.10 10.59 2.33
CA TYR A 153 -16.47 10.41 0.94
C TYR A 153 -17.14 9.05 0.68
N ILE A 154 -16.55 7.94 1.13
CA ILE A 154 -17.14 6.60 0.88
C ILE A 154 -18.44 6.41 1.67
N ARG A 155 -18.56 7.00 2.87
CA ARG A 155 -19.79 6.95 3.65
C ARG A 155 -20.93 7.66 2.92
N GLN A 156 -20.64 8.81 2.30
CA GLN A 156 -21.62 9.51 1.47
C GLN A 156 -22.00 8.68 0.24
N LEU A 157 -21.02 8.10 -0.46
CA LEU A 157 -21.29 7.21 -1.60
C LEU A 157 -22.16 6.00 -1.24
N ASP A 158 -21.89 5.35 -0.11
CA ASP A 158 -22.65 4.18 0.33
C ASP A 158 -24.08 4.57 0.78
N LEU A 159 -24.31 5.81 1.23
CA LEU A 159 -25.65 6.35 1.54
C LEU A 159 -26.45 6.72 0.28
N ASP A 160 -25.76 7.11 -0.79
CA ASP A 160 -26.35 7.50 -2.07
C ASP A 160 -26.53 6.30 -3.03
N ALA A 161 -26.15 5.09 -2.61
CA ALA A 161 -26.35 3.87 -3.38
C ALA A 161 -27.85 3.46 -3.41
N PRO A 162 -28.42 3.20 -4.60
CA PRO A 162 -29.84 2.87 -4.76
C PRO A 162 -30.24 1.50 -4.21
#